data_AF-A0A0K1P9A4-F1
#
_entry.id   AF-A0A0K1P9A4-F1
#
_cell.length_a   1.000
_cell.length_b   1.000
_cell.length_c   1.000
_cell.angle_alpha   90.00
_cell.angle_beta   90.00
_cell.angle_gamma   90.00
#
_symmetry.space_group_name_H-M   'P 1'
#
loop_
_entity.id
_entity.type
_entity.pdbx_description
1 polymer ?
#
loop_
_entity_poly.entity_id
_entity_poly.type
_entity_poly.pdbx_seq_one_letter_code
_entity_poly.pdbx_strand_id
1 'polypeptide(L)'
;MRTLALGSLAPFAASLLLAPASASADWLLRGDADHGGQLFRMECASCHGVDGSGSDAWRKAITGKKELGTLPDLTDDAFMAQRSDAELRRAIRKGQGREGTIAGHAFSNLSSLDTWDLVEWLRADRLAVDDFFPGAAKFTAKGFQIDEYGAQRLNEKLKLQLAQSDLDVVVLTVYKGERKRNEGVRLVPWRPVDLDLLKVADRMGYLTFAEIAVPKTSETITVGLGLGTDGKLRKVMVRESDPAKRAAYEKILSAFVGQGGKGAQVYTAPKGLKDGDLWAKALTRAAGIAAEGVTMYEKAERSRTAFDR
;
A
#
# COMPACT_ATOMS: atom_id res chain seq x y z
N MET A 1 -1.27 -63.78 -58.39
CA MET A 1 -1.80 -63.76 -57.01
C MET A 1 -2.11 -62.32 -56.64
N ARG A 2 -3.37 -62.03 -56.29
CA ARG A 2 -3.82 -60.72 -55.80
C ARG A 2 -3.37 -60.56 -54.35
N THR A 3 -2.74 -59.45 -54.01
CA THR A 3 -2.68 -58.95 -52.63
C THR A 3 -3.03 -57.47 -52.63
N LEU A 4 -4.13 -57.15 -51.94
CA LEU A 4 -4.61 -55.81 -51.64
C LEU A 4 -3.60 -55.11 -50.71
N ALA A 5 -3.25 -53.86 -51.01
CA ALA A 5 -2.63 -52.97 -50.04
C ALA A 5 -3.66 -51.91 -49.63
N LEU A 6 -4.09 -52.00 -48.37
CA LEU A 6 -4.98 -51.10 -47.67
C LEU A 6 -4.43 -49.67 -47.64
N GLY A 7 -5.31 -48.69 -47.81
CA GLY A 7 -5.03 -47.29 -47.60
C GLY A 7 -4.65 -46.98 -46.16
N SER A 8 -3.71 -46.04 -45.99
CA SER A 8 -3.39 -45.44 -44.70
C SER A 8 -3.76 -43.96 -44.76
N LEU A 9 -4.91 -43.63 -44.15
CA LEU A 9 -5.25 -42.27 -43.73
C LEU A 9 -4.30 -41.90 -42.59
N ALA A 10 -3.43 -40.93 -42.80
CA ALA A 10 -2.64 -40.33 -41.72
C ALA A 10 -3.58 -39.50 -40.82
N PRO A 11 -3.53 -39.65 -39.49
CA PRO A 11 -4.27 -38.76 -38.60
C PRO A 11 -3.56 -37.41 -38.54
N PHE A 12 -4.29 -36.34 -38.85
CA PHE A 12 -3.91 -34.98 -38.51
C PHE A 12 -3.95 -34.87 -36.97
N ALA A 13 -2.80 -35.06 -36.33
CA ALA A 13 -2.64 -34.78 -34.91
C ALA A 13 -2.63 -33.26 -34.73
N ALA A 14 -3.79 -32.68 -34.41
CA ALA A 14 -3.86 -31.32 -33.91
C ALA A 14 -3.16 -31.27 -32.56
N SER A 15 -1.90 -30.82 -32.55
CA SER A 15 -1.18 -30.47 -31.33
C SER A 15 -1.90 -29.30 -30.66
N LEU A 16 -2.82 -29.61 -29.73
CA LEU A 16 -3.24 -28.63 -28.74
C LEU A 16 -2.02 -28.33 -27.87
N LEU A 17 -1.39 -27.19 -28.14
CA LEU A 17 -0.57 -26.49 -27.17
C LEU A 17 -1.44 -26.23 -25.93
N LEU A 18 -1.31 -27.07 -24.91
CA LEU A 18 -1.74 -26.69 -23.57
C LEU A 18 -0.83 -25.54 -23.14
N ALA A 19 -1.30 -24.31 -23.33
CA ALA A 19 -0.77 -23.17 -22.60
C ALA A 19 -0.84 -23.50 -21.09
N PRO A 20 0.18 -23.19 -20.29
CA PRO A 20 0.11 -23.43 -18.86
C PRO A 20 -1.02 -22.59 -18.27
N ALA A 21 -2.09 -23.25 -17.85
CA ALA A 21 -3.13 -22.67 -17.03
C ALA A 21 -2.57 -22.42 -15.63
N SER A 22 -1.83 -21.32 -15.46
CA SER A 22 -1.42 -20.85 -14.14
C SER A 22 -1.30 -19.32 -14.11
N ALA A 23 -2.26 -18.63 -14.71
CA ALA A 23 -2.71 -17.38 -14.12
C ALA A 23 -3.70 -17.80 -13.03
N SER A 24 -3.29 -17.80 -11.76
CA SER A 24 -4.21 -18.17 -10.68
C SER A 24 -5.45 -17.29 -10.77
N ALA A 25 -6.63 -17.90 -10.80
CA ALA A 25 -7.91 -17.19 -10.82
C ALA A 25 -8.24 -16.59 -9.44
N ASP A 26 -7.20 -16.25 -8.67
CA ASP A 26 -7.26 -15.67 -7.33
C ASP A 26 -8.11 -14.39 -7.30
N TRP A 27 -8.15 -13.64 -8.41
CA TRP A 27 -9.00 -12.46 -8.59
C TRP A 27 -10.52 -12.75 -8.60
N LEU A 28 -10.94 -14.01 -8.76
CA LEU A 28 -12.35 -14.43 -8.64
C LEU A 28 -12.78 -14.64 -7.18
N LEU A 29 -11.83 -14.80 -6.25
CA LEU A 29 -12.10 -15.08 -4.85
C LEU A 29 -11.94 -13.78 -4.06
N ARG A 30 -13.06 -13.10 -3.80
CA ARG A 30 -13.12 -12.10 -2.72
C ARG A 30 -13.47 -12.83 -1.43
N GLY A 31 -12.78 -12.47 -0.34
CA GLY A 31 -13.09 -12.99 0.98
C GLY A 31 -14.33 -12.32 1.58
N ASP A 32 -14.80 -12.87 2.68
CA ASP A 32 -15.76 -12.27 3.60
C ASP A 32 -15.00 -11.59 4.75
N ALA A 33 -15.04 -10.26 4.79
CA ALA A 33 -14.35 -9.49 5.82
C ALA A 33 -14.90 -9.75 7.24
N ASP A 34 -16.20 -10.02 7.38
CA ASP A 34 -16.83 -10.25 8.69
C ASP A 34 -16.40 -11.59 9.26
N HIS A 35 -16.39 -12.63 8.43
CA HIS A 35 -15.83 -13.93 8.82
C HIS A 35 -14.32 -13.83 9.08
N GLY A 36 -13.58 -13.11 8.22
CA GLY A 36 -12.16 -12.85 8.40
C GLY A 36 -11.82 -12.18 9.73
N GLY A 37 -12.65 -11.22 10.17
CA GLY A 37 -12.48 -10.58 11.48
C GLY A 37 -12.73 -11.53 12.65
N GLN A 38 -13.65 -12.49 12.52
CA GLN A 38 -13.86 -13.53 13.53
C GLN A 38 -12.64 -14.45 13.60
N LEU A 39 -12.15 -14.93 12.46
CA LEU A 39 -10.94 -15.75 12.37
C LEU A 39 -9.73 -15.03 12.96
N PHE A 40 -9.54 -13.75 12.64
CA PHE A 40 -8.41 -12.96 13.14
C PHE A 40 -8.42 -12.88 14.68
N ARG A 41 -9.58 -12.68 15.29
CA ARG A 41 -9.72 -12.63 16.76
C ARG A 41 -9.41 -13.98 17.42
N MET A 42 -9.74 -15.10 16.77
CA MET A 42 -9.49 -16.44 17.30
C MET A 42 -8.02 -16.87 17.13
N GLU A 43 -7.44 -16.59 15.97
CA GLU A 43 -6.17 -17.20 15.54
C GLU A 43 -4.98 -16.22 15.65
N CYS A 44 -5.20 -14.92 15.44
CA CYS A 44 -4.11 -13.95 15.26
C CYS A 44 -3.99 -12.94 16.42
N ALA A 45 -5.10 -12.57 17.06
CA ALA A 45 -5.15 -11.46 18.00
C ALA A 45 -4.34 -11.67 19.29
N SER A 46 -4.05 -12.91 19.65
CA SER A 46 -3.16 -13.23 20.79
C SER A 46 -1.78 -12.57 20.62
N CYS A 47 -1.27 -12.53 19.38
CA CYS A 47 0.00 -11.90 19.02
C CYS A 47 -0.19 -10.49 18.45
N HIS A 48 -1.16 -10.30 17.55
CA HIS A 48 -1.33 -9.06 16.80
C HIS A 48 -2.31 -8.06 17.44
N GLY A 49 -2.85 -8.34 18.63
CA GLY A 49 -3.90 -7.53 19.23
C GLY A 49 -5.24 -7.70 18.51
N VAL A 50 -6.34 -7.24 19.11
CA VAL A 50 -7.70 -7.46 18.59
C VAL A 50 -7.95 -6.74 17.27
N ASP A 51 -7.32 -5.58 17.08
CA ASP A 51 -7.41 -4.73 15.89
C ASP A 51 -6.26 -4.92 14.90
N GLY A 52 -5.26 -5.74 15.25
CA GLY A 52 -4.06 -5.93 14.43
C GLY A 52 -2.96 -4.90 14.68
N SER A 53 -3.14 -3.96 15.60
CA SER A 53 -2.14 -2.93 15.91
C SER A 53 -0.88 -3.51 16.54
N GLY A 54 -0.93 -4.74 17.06
CA GLY A 54 0.16 -5.47 17.71
C GLY A 54 -0.02 -5.56 19.24
N SER A 55 0.27 -6.72 19.84
CA SER A 55 0.22 -6.88 21.30
C SER A 55 1.51 -6.38 21.96
N ASP A 56 1.39 -5.46 22.91
CA ASP A 56 2.52 -4.94 23.68
C ASP A 56 3.24 -6.02 24.48
N ALA A 57 2.49 -6.99 25.01
CA ALA A 57 3.07 -8.14 25.69
C ALA A 57 3.97 -8.94 24.74
N TRP A 58 3.52 -9.15 23.51
CA TRP A 58 4.30 -9.85 22.50
C TRP A 58 5.47 -9.04 21.96
N ARG A 59 5.30 -7.73 21.71
CA ARG A 59 6.41 -6.84 21.36
C ARG A 59 7.55 -6.99 22.35
N LYS A 60 7.25 -6.93 23.65
CA LYS A 60 8.23 -7.11 24.73
C LYS A 60 8.82 -8.52 24.73
N ALA A 61 8.00 -9.56 24.53
CA ALA A 61 8.44 -10.95 24.56
C ALA A 61 9.36 -11.35 23.39
N ILE A 62 9.32 -10.62 22.27
CA ILE A 62 10.16 -10.87 21.10
C ILE A 62 11.30 -9.87 20.92
N THR A 63 11.38 -8.82 21.75
CA THR A 63 12.50 -7.87 21.72
C THR A 63 13.84 -8.60 21.81
N GLY A 64 14.73 -8.34 20.85
CA GLY A 64 16.06 -8.95 20.77
C GLY A 64 16.12 -10.31 20.05
N LYS A 65 14.98 -10.91 19.70
CA LYS A 65 14.89 -12.14 18.90
C LYS A 65 15.00 -11.81 17.41
N LYS A 66 16.23 -11.81 16.89
CA LYS A 66 16.54 -11.38 15.51
C LYS A 66 15.74 -12.15 14.46
N GLU A 67 15.50 -13.43 14.70
CA GLU A 67 14.75 -14.35 13.83
C GLU A 67 13.27 -13.95 13.68
N LEU A 68 12.66 -13.45 14.76
CA LEU A 68 11.27 -12.99 14.77
C LEU A 68 11.14 -11.56 14.26
N GLY A 69 12.17 -10.74 14.47
CA GLY A 69 12.16 -9.32 14.12
C GLY A 69 11.18 -8.53 14.99
N THR A 70 10.59 -7.48 14.41
CA THR A 70 9.58 -6.65 15.07
C THR A 70 8.20 -7.12 14.67
N LEU A 71 7.29 -7.24 15.65
CA LEU A 71 5.89 -7.50 15.39
C LEU A 71 5.33 -6.33 14.57
N PRO A 72 4.87 -6.56 13.33
CA PRO A 72 4.35 -5.47 12.52
C PRO A 72 3.01 -4.99 13.04
N ASP A 73 2.79 -3.68 12.91
CA ASP A 73 1.46 -3.08 13.01
C ASP A 73 0.70 -3.41 11.71
N LEU A 74 -0.34 -4.22 11.82
CA LEU A 74 -1.16 -4.63 10.68
C LEU A 74 -2.21 -3.58 10.31
N THR A 75 -2.35 -2.53 11.11
CA THR A 75 -3.21 -1.37 10.84
C THR A 75 -2.50 -0.28 10.05
N ASP A 76 -1.17 -0.34 9.95
CA ASP A 76 -0.37 0.60 9.16
C ASP A 76 -0.68 0.45 7.65
N ASP A 77 -1.30 1.48 7.08
CA ASP A 77 -1.66 1.55 5.66
C ASP A 77 -0.45 1.44 4.73
N ALA A 78 0.67 2.07 5.08
CA ALA A 78 1.90 2.04 4.29
C ALA A 78 2.54 0.66 4.32
N PHE A 79 2.51 -0.02 5.47
CA PHE A 79 2.94 -1.39 5.61
C PHE A 79 2.06 -2.34 4.79
N MET A 80 0.74 -2.20 4.88
CA MET A 80 -0.20 -3.07 4.17
C MET A 80 -0.16 -2.85 2.66
N ALA A 81 -0.05 -1.62 2.20
CA ALA A 81 0.06 -1.29 0.78
C ALA A 81 1.29 -1.91 0.09
N GLN A 82 2.37 -2.18 0.83
CA GLN A 82 3.60 -2.80 0.31
C GLN A 82 3.52 -4.32 0.14
N ARG A 83 2.38 -4.94 0.45
CA ARG A 83 2.19 -6.38 0.34
C ARG A 83 1.11 -6.68 -0.67
N SER A 84 1.34 -7.67 -1.51
CA SER A 84 0.32 -8.28 -2.35
C SER A 84 -0.51 -9.29 -1.54
N ASP A 85 -1.72 -9.57 -2.00
CA ASP A 85 -2.59 -10.57 -1.35
C ASP A 85 -1.96 -11.97 -1.39
N ALA A 86 -1.18 -12.29 -2.43
CA ALA A 86 -0.42 -13.53 -2.50
C ALA A 86 0.68 -13.61 -1.42
N GLU A 87 1.31 -12.49 -1.06
CA GLU A 87 2.28 -12.43 0.05
C GLU A 87 1.59 -12.55 1.40
N LEU A 88 0.46 -11.87 1.60
CA LEU A 88 -0.34 -11.98 2.84
C LEU A 88 -0.83 -13.42 3.06
N ARG A 89 -1.44 -14.05 2.05
CA ARG A 89 -1.87 -15.45 2.15
C ARG A 89 -0.71 -16.39 2.43
N ARG A 90 0.45 -16.16 1.80
CA ARG A 90 1.66 -16.95 2.06
C ARG A 90 2.13 -16.77 3.49
N ALA A 91 2.15 -15.54 4.01
CA ALA A 91 2.54 -15.24 5.38
C ALA A 91 1.61 -15.91 6.40
N ILE A 92 0.30 -15.87 6.17
CA ILE A 92 -0.71 -16.55 7.01
C ILE A 92 -0.50 -18.07 6.99
N ARG A 93 -0.40 -18.68 5.80
CA ARG A 93 -0.33 -20.14 5.69
C ARG A 93 1.00 -20.74 6.13
N LYS A 94 2.11 -20.02 5.94
CA LYS A 94 3.46 -20.54 6.22
C LYS A 94 4.04 -20.04 7.54
N GLY A 95 3.47 -18.99 8.12
CA GLY A 95 4.04 -18.27 9.27
C GLY A 95 5.35 -17.60 8.90
N GLN A 96 5.36 -16.30 8.66
CA GLN A 96 6.56 -15.57 8.19
C GLN A 96 7.13 -14.65 9.27
N GLY A 97 8.42 -14.78 9.55
CA GLY A 97 9.22 -13.85 10.35
C GLY A 97 10.20 -13.05 9.49
N ARG A 98 11.11 -12.32 10.14
CA ARG A 98 12.14 -11.53 9.44
C ARG A 98 13.08 -12.43 8.64
N GLU A 99 13.49 -13.56 9.22
CA GLU A 99 14.43 -14.52 8.60
C GLU A 99 13.76 -15.88 8.41
N GLY A 100 12.85 -15.96 7.45
CA GLY A 100 12.19 -17.22 7.09
C GLY A 100 10.91 -17.50 7.90
N THR A 101 10.53 -18.77 8.00
CA THR A 101 9.28 -19.15 8.64
C THR A 101 9.41 -19.21 10.15
N ILE A 102 8.41 -18.70 10.87
CA ILE A 102 8.35 -18.83 12.34
C ILE A 102 7.73 -20.18 12.68
N ALA A 103 8.46 -21.01 13.42
CA ALA A 103 7.94 -22.29 13.90
C ALA A 103 6.67 -22.08 14.75
N GLY A 104 5.59 -22.83 14.46
CA GLY A 104 4.31 -22.72 15.17
C GLY A 104 3.44 -21.52 14.77
N HIS A 105 3.84 -20.72 13.77
CA HIS A 105 3.05 -19.61 13.21
C HIS A 105 2.37 -19.96 11.87
N ALA A 106 2.55 -21.19 11.38
CA ALA A 106 1.84 -21.67 10.20
C ALA A 106 0.42 -22.07 10.58
N PHE A 107 -0.57 -21.28 10.15
CA PHE A 107 -1.99 -21.57 10.36
C PHE A 107 -2.49 -22.61 9.34
N SER A 108 -1.91 -23.82 9.42
CA SER A 108 -2.19 -24.92 8.50
C SER A 108 -3.60 -25.51 8.65
N ASN A 109 -4.29 -25.19 9.75
CA ASN A 109 -5.69 -25.48 10.00
C ASN A 109 -6.65 -24.61 9.17
N LEU A 110 -6.19 -23.49 8.62
CA LEU A 110 -7.03 -22.59 7.83
C LEU A 110 -7.15 -23.08 6.38
N SER A 111 -8.38 -23.07 5.88
CA SER A 111 -8.66 -23.36 4.48
C SER A 111 -8.18 -22.22 3.57
N SER A 112 -8.20 -22.46 2.26
CA SER A 112 -7.89 -21.40 1.29
C SER A 112 -8.91 -20.26 1.33
N LEU A 113 -10.18 -20.56 1.64
CA LEU A 113 -11.23 -19.55 1.79
C LEU A 113 -11.03 -18.72 3.06
N ASP A 114 -10.74 -19.37 4.20
CA ASP A 114 -10.43 -18.66 5.46
C ASP A 114 -9.25 -17.69 5.30
N THR A 115 -8.24 -18.09 4.52
CA THR A 115 -7.09 -17.22 4.23
C THR A 115 -7.51 -16.00 3.39
N TRP A 116 -8.46 -16.15 2.48
CA TRP A 116 -9.00 -15.02 1.70
C TRP A 116 -9.86 -14.10 2.57
N ASP A 117 -10.67 -14.65 3.45
CA ASP A 117 -11.48 -13.88 4.41
C ASP A 117 -10.59 -13.02 5.31
N LEU A 118 -9.50 -13.60 5.84
CA LEU A 118 -8.48 -12.87 6.60
C LEU A 118 -7.83 -11.75 5.78
N VAL A 119 -7.50 -12.01 4.50
CA VAL A 119 -6.94 -10.97 3.63
C VAL A 119 -7.96 -9.86 3.40
N GLU A 120 -9.21 -10.18 3.11
CA GLU A 120 -10.26 -9.18 2.92
C GLU A 120 -10.42 -8.32 4.18
N TRP A 121 -10.44 -8.94 5.36
CA TRP A 121 -10.50 -8.22 6.64
C TRP A 121 -9.29 -7.28 6.84
N LEU A 122 -8.07 -7.74 6.54
CA LEU A 122 -6.85 -6.90 6.61
C LEU A 122 -6.87 -5.72 5.62
N ARG A 123 -7.69 -5.79 4.56
CA ARG A 123 -7.85 -4.74 3.54
C ARG A 123 -9.04 -3.82 3.79
N ALA A 124 -10.11 -4.31 4.40
CA ALA A 124 -11.42 -3.64 4.46
C ALA A 124 -11.37 -2.26 5.11
N ASP A 125 -10.50 -2.07 6.10
CA ASP A 125 -10.33 -0.80 6.82
C ASP A 125 -9.00 -0.09 6.48
N ARG A 126 -8.47 -0.33 5.27
CA ARG A 126 -7.28 0.35 4.75
C ARG A 126 -7.66 1.40 3.71
N LEU A 127 -6.85 2.44 3.63
CA LEU A 127 -6.96 3.49 2.62
C LEU A 127 -6.50 2.93 1.26
N ALA A 128 -7.45 2.52 0.42
CA ALA A 128 -7.15 1.84 -0.84
C ALA A 128 -6.75 2.82 -1.96
N VAL A 129 -5.81 2.41 -2.81
CA VAL A 129 -5.32 3.21 -3.96
C VAL A 129 -6.45 3.65 -4.89
N ASP A 130 -7.39 2.74 -5.09
CA ASP A 130 -8.63 2.89 -5.86
C ASP A 130 -9.42 4.15 -5.45
N ASP A 131 -9.56 4.37 -4.14
CA ASP A 131 -10.33 5.48 -3.60
C ASP A 131 -9.70 6.83 -3.93
N PHE A 132 -8.37 6.90 -4.04
CA PHE A 132 -7.65 8.12 -4.41
C PHE A 132 -7.54 8.32 -5.92
N PHE A 133 -7.46 7.22 -6.66
CA PHE A 133 -7.23 7.22 -8.10
C PHE A 133 -8.22 6.29 -8.80
N PRO A 134 -9.48 6.72 -9.00
CA PRO A 134 -10.45 5.96 -9.76
C PRO A 134 -9.91 5.63 -11.16
N GLY A 135 -9.96 4.35 -11.55
CA GLY A 135 -9.38 3.86 -12.80
C GLY A 135 -7.89 3.49 -12.72
N ALA A 136 -7.26 3.56 -11.54
CA ALA A 136 -5.96 2.95 -11.31
C ALA A 136 -6.01 1.45 -11.59
N ALA A 137 -4.96 0.90 -12.18
CA ALA A 137 -4.82 -0.53 -12.44
C ALA A 137 -3.63 -1.15 -11.73
N LYS A 138 -2.56 -0.37 -11.58
CA LYS A 138 -1.29 -0.83 -11.02
C LYS A 138 -0.72 0.25 -10.12
N PHE A 139 0.05 -0.16 -9.13
CA PHE A 139 0.88 0.77 -8.37
C PHE A 139 2.18 0.10 -7.95
N THR A 140 3.25 0.87 -7.79
CA THR A 140 4.44 0.45 -7.06
C THR A 140 4.35 0.97 -5.64
N ALA A 141 4.95 0.29 -4.66
CA ALA A 141 5.11 0.81 -3.30
C ALA A 141 6.56 0.66 -2.86
N LYS A 142 7.18 1.76 -2.42
CA LYS A 142 8.59 1.76 -2.01
C LYS A 142 8.81 2.68 -0.82
N GLY A 143 9.43 2.13 0.23
CA GLY A 143 10.00 2.93 1.33
C GLY A 143 11.28 3.64 0.90
N PHE A 144 11.39 4.90 1.29
CA PHE A 144 12.54 5.77 1.13
C PHE A 144 12.90 6.35 2.49
N GLN A 145 14.20 6.53 2.73
CA GLN A 145 14.71 7.24 3.90
C GLN A 145 15.12 8.64 3.44
N ILE A 146 14.46 9.68 3.95
CA ILE A 146 14.80 11.08 3.68
C ILE A 146 16.25 11.33 4.07
N ASP A 147 17.06 11.69 3.07
CA ASP A 147 18.47 11.99 3.25
C ASP A 147 18.69 13.36 3.91
N GLU A 148 19.93 13.65 4.30
CA GLU A 148 20.30 14.91 4.95
C GLU A 148 19.90 16.14 4.12
N TYR A 149 19.97 16.04 2.79
CA TYR A 149 19.61 17.13 1.88
C TYR A 149 18.09 17.34 1.83
N GLY A 150 17.31 16.26 1.85
CA GLY A 150 15.85 16.31 1.96
C GLY A 150 15.41 16.92 3.28
N ALA A 151 16.02 16.49 4.39
CA ALA A 151 15.77 17.06 5.71
C ALA A 151 16.12 18.55 5.76
N GLN A 152 17.25 18.95 5.18
CA GLN A 152 17.64 20.36 5.08
C GLN A 152 16.63 21.18 4.26
N ARG A 153 16.19 20.69 3.09
CA ARG A 153 15.15 21.38 2.29
C ARG A 153 13.85 21.58 3.05
N LEU A 154 13.41 20.55 3.79
CA LEU A 154 12.20 20.63 4.61
C LEU A 154 12.35 21.65 5.75
N ASN A 155 13.50 21.69 6.40
CA ASN A 155 13.77 22.69 7.43
C ASN A 155 13.85 24.10 6.82
N GLU A 156 14.54 24.30 5.72
CA GLU A 156 14.69 25.62 5.09
C GLU A 156 13.35 26.18 4.61
N LYS A 157 12.58 25.37 3.88
CA LYS A 157 11.30 25.79 3.27
C LYS A 157 10.14 25.83 4.25
N LEU A 158 10.02 24.82 5.11
CA LEU A 158 8.84 24.61 5.96
C LEU A 158 9.11 24.83 7.45
N LYS A 159 10.36 25.11 7.84
CA LYS A 159 10.80 25.22 9.24
C LYS A 159 10.48 23.95 10.05
N LEU A 160 10.54 22.80 9.39
CA LEU A 160 10.30 21.50 10.00
C LEU A 160 11.60 20.91 10.53
N GLN A 161 11.59 20.55 11.80
CA GLN A 161 12.60 19.68 12.40
C GLN A 161 12.05 18.26 12.40
N LEU A 162 12.74 17.37 11.69
CA LEU A 162 12.33 15.97 11.55
C LEU A 162 12.86 15.15 12.73
N ALA A 163 11.98 14.35 13.32
CA ALA A 163 12.38 13.25 14.18
C ALA A 163 12.82 12.05 13.33
N GLN A 164 13.47 11.06 13.96
CA GLN A 164 13.89 9.85 13.25
C GLN A 164 12.72 9.12 12.58
N SER A 165 11.55 9.12 13.20
CA SER A 165 10.32 8.52 12.67
C SER A 165 9.80 9.23 11.41
N ASP A 166 10.22 10.46 11.13
CA ASP A 166 9.81 11.19 9.93
C ASP A 166 10.66 10.91 8.71
N LEU A 167 11.79 10.22 8.90
CA LEU A 167 12.73 9.96 7.82
C LEU A 167 12.24 8.84 6.92
N ASP A 168 11.46 7.89 7.44
CA ASP A 168 10.92 6.80 6.63
C ASP A 168 9.59 7.20 6.00
N VAL A 169 9.57 7.24 4.66
CA VAL A 169 8.38 7.57 3.87
C VAL A 169 8.14 6.51 2.81
N VAL A 170 6.91 5.99 2.78
CA VAL A 170 6.48 5.08 1.72
C VAL A 170 5.77 5.87 0.64
N VAL A 171 6.25 5.73 -0.58
CA VAL A 171 5.63 6.34 -1.77
C VAL A 171 5.02 5.24 -2.62
N LEU A 172 3.72 5.34 -2.82
CA LEU A 172 3.02 4.62 -3.85
C LEU A 172 3.00 5.44 -5.13
N THR A 173 3.37 4.85 -6.26
CA THR A 173 3.21 5.50 -7.57
C THR A 173 2.16 4.77 -8.36
N VAL A 174 1.13 5.49 -8.80
CA VAL A 174 -0.11 4.93 -9.30
C VAL A 174 -0.21 5.09 -10.81
N TYR A 175 -0.64 4.03 -11.49
CA TYR A 175 -0.72 3.95 -12.95
C TYR A 175 -2.10 3.52 -13.41
N LYS A 176 -2.61 4.17 -14.46
CA LYS A 176 -3.80 3.73 -15.18
C LYS A 176 -3.51 2.43 -15.95
N GLY A 177 -4.57 1.75 -16.35
CA GLY A 177 -4.48 0.56 -17.20
C GLY A 177 -5.76 -0.25 -17.18
N GLU A 178 -5.69 -1.44 -17.75
CA GLU A 178 -6.82 -2.37 -17.75
C GLU A 178 -6.76 -3.29 -16.53
N ARG A 179 -7.94 -3.59 -15.97
CA ARG A 179 -8.17 -4.57 -14.91
C ARG A 179 -9.32 -5.48 -15.31
N LYS A 180 -9.26 -6.75 -14.91
CA LYS A 180 -10.42 -7.63 -15.01
C LYS A 180 -11.50 -7.18 -14.03
N ARG A 181 -12.74 -7.60 -14.29
CA ARG A 181 -13.86 -7.38 -13.36
C ARG A 181 -13.50 -7.98 -11.99
N ASN A 182 -13.67 -7.20 -10.92
CA ASN A 182 -13.35 -7.52 -9.52
C ASN A 182 -11.86 -7.60 -9.16
N GLU A 183 -10.94 -7.42 -10.12
CA GLU A 183 -9.51 -7.34 -9.83
C GLU A 183 -9.18 -6.02 -9.10
N GLY A 184 -8.51 -6.13 -7.94
CA GLY A 184 -7.99 -4.99 -7.21
C GLY A 184 -6.89 -4.24 -7.99
N VAL A 185 -6.46 -3.09 -7.49
CA VAL A 185 -5.29 -2.41 -8.06
C VAL A 185 -4.05 -3.26 -7.75
N ARG A 186 -3.29 -3.64 -8.78
CA ARG A 186 -2.18 -4.59 -8.62
C ARG A 186 -0.91 -3.91 -8.10
N LEU A 187 -0.36 -4.41 -7.00
CA LEU A 187 1.00 -4.07 -6.58
C LEU A 187 2.01 -4.65 -7.59
N VAL A 188 2.86 -3.77 -8.11
CA VAL A 188 3.97 -4.10 -9.00
C VAL A 188 5.26 -4.15 -8.17
N PRO A 189 5.93 -5.32 -8.11
CA PRO A 189 7.16 -5.46 -7.35
C PRO A 189 8.23 -4.49 -7.83
N TRP A 190 9.06 -4.01 -6.91
CA TRP A 190 10.19 -3.12 -7.22
C TRP A 190 11.39 -3.89 -7.78
N ARG A 191 11.19 -4.60 -8.90
CA ARG A 191 12.24 -5.31 -9.64
C ARG A 191 12.42 -4.64 -11.00
N PRO A 192 13.66 -4.45 -11.50
CA PRO A 192 13.90 -3.71 -12.75
C PRO A 192 12.96 -4.11 -13.90
N VAL A 193 12.84 -5.42 -14.16
CA VAL A 193 11.99 -5.99 -15.22
C VAL A 193 10.51 -5.61 -15.06
N ASP A 194 9.97 -5.59 -13.84
CA ASP A 194 8.57 -5.21 -13.61
C ASP A 194 8.37 -3.70 -13.80
N LEU A 195 9.36 -2.90 -13.41
CA LEU A 195 9.33 -1.45 -13.51
C LEU A 195 9.48 -0.96 -14.96
N ASP A 196 10.16 -1.72 -15.83
CA ASP A 196 10.29 -1.41 -17.27
C ASP A 196 8.96 -1.54 -18.02
N LEU A 197 8.01 -2.31 -17.48
CA LEU A 197 6.65 -2.45 -18.02
C LEU A 197 5.74 -1.28 -17.67
N LEU A 198 6.19 -0.34 -16.83
CA LEU A 198 5.42 0.83 -16.41
C LEU A 198 5.74 2.02 -17.32
N LYS A 199 4.70 2.61 -17.90
CA LYS A 199 4.84 3.78 -18.79
C LYS A 199 4.61 5.06 -18.00
N VAL A 200 5.50 6.04 -18.18
CA VAL A 200 5.36 7.38 -17.57
C VAL A 200 4.05 8.04 -18.00
N ALA A 201 3.61 7.85 -19.25
CA ALA A 201 2.34 8.37 -19.77
C ALA A 201 1.09 7.78 -19.07
N ASP A 202 1.25 6.65 -18.37
CA ASP A 202 0.18 6.02 -17.60
C ASP A 202 0.19 6.45 -16.13
N ARG A 203 1.19 7.22 -15.67
CA ARG A 203 1.25 7.69 -14.29
C ARG A 203 0.10 8.65 -13.99
N MET A 204 -0.67 8.33 -12.96
CA MET A 204 -1.77 9.14 -12.46
C MET A 204 -1.32 10.09 -11.34
N GLY A 205 -0.38 9.63 -10.51
CA GLY A 205 0.10 10.40 -9.37
C GLY A 205 0.77 9.52 -8.31
N TYR A 206 0.78 10.02 -7.09
CA TYR A 206 1.45 9.42 -5.95
C TYR A 206 0.49 9.32 -4.76
N LEU A 207 0.65 8.31 -3.92
CA LEU A 207 -0.05 8.18 -2.65
C LEU A 207 0.97 7.97 -1.55
N THR A 208 0.81 8.70 -0.45
CA THR A 208 1.58 8.49 0.78
C THR A 208 0.61 8.46 1.96
N PHE A 209 1.06 7.89 3.07
CA PHE A 209 0.31 7.88 4.32
C PHE A 209 1.09 8.64 5.38
N ALA A 210 0.39 9.34 6.27
CA ALA A 210 1.01 10.10 7.34
C ALA A 210 0.08 10.18 8.55
N GLU A 211 0.66 10.37 9.73
CA GLU A 211 -0.11 10.78 10.90
C GLU A 211 -0.12 12.29 11.03
N ILE A 212 -1.28 12.85 11.38
CA ILE A 212 -1.42 14.27 11.71
C ILE A 212 -2.12 14.44 13.06
N ALA A 213 -1.65 15.41 13.83
CA ALA A 213 -2.30 15.79 15.08
C ALA A 213 -3.60 16.57 14.78
N VAL A 214 -4.68 16.20 15.46
CA VAL A 214 -5.96 16.91 15.39
C VAL A 214 -5.86 18.16 16.30
N PRO A 215 -6.03 19.38 15.75
CA PRO A 215 -5.87 20.61 16.50
C PRO A 215 -6.70 20.67 17.79
N LYS A 216 -6.07 21.18 18.87
CA LYS A 216 -6.68 21.36 20.20
C LYS A 216 -7.17 20.06 20.87
N THR A 217 -6.67 18.92 20.42
CA THR A 217 -6.90 17.63 21.04
C THR A 217 -5.57 16.91 21.25
N SER A 218 -5.59 15.79 21.97
CA SER A 218 -4.46 14.85 22.04
C SER A 218 -4.53 13.76 20.96
N GLU A 219 -5.50 13.83 20.04
CA GLU A 219 -5.77 12.81 19.04
C GLU A 219 -4.84 12.96 17.84
N THR A 220 -4.38 11.83 17.31
CA THR A 220 -3.70 11.72 16.01
C THR A 220 -4.54 10.87 15.08
N ILE A 221 -4.58 11.25 13.81
CA ILE A 221 -5.30 10.52 12.77
C ILE A 221 -4.34 10.13 11.65
N THR A 222 -4.53 8.94 11.10
CA THR A 222 -3.85 8.53 9.87
C THR A 222 -4.57 9.11 8.66
N VAL A 223 -3.82 9.73 7.76
CA VAL A 223 -4.32 10.30 6.51
C VAL A 223 -3.58 9.72 5.32
N GLY A 224 -4.32 9.45 4.26
CA GLY A 224 -3.78 9.20 2.93
C GLY A 224 -3.74 10.51 2.15
N LEU A 225 -2.60 10.79 1.51
CA LEU A 225 -2.36 11.98 0.70
C LEU A 225 -2.22 11.57 -0.77
N GLY A 226 -3.30 11.71 -1.54
CA GLY A 226 -3.28 11.52 -2.98
C GLY A 226 -2.75 12.76 -3.68
N LEU A 227 -1.56 12.66 -4.27
CA LEU A 227 -0.86 13.75 -4.97
C LEU A 227 -0.91 13.53 -6.49
N GLY A 228 -1.10 14.60 -7.25
CA GLY A 228 -0.99 14.55 -8.71
C GLY A 228 0.46 14.43 -9.17
N THR A 229 0.67 14.18 -10.46
CA THR A 229 2.01 14.21 -11.08
C THR A 229 2.67 15.59 -11.03
N ASP A 230 1.90 16.64 -10.80
CA ASP A 230 2.36 18.00 -10.54
C ASP A 230 2.65 18.27 -9.05
N GLY A 231 2.50 17.27 -8.18
CA GLY A 231 2.72 17.34 -6.74
C GLY A 231 1.60 18.06 -5.96
N LYS A 232 0.53 18.49 -6.64
CA LYS A 232 -0.63 19.08 -5.95
C LYS A 232 -1.45 18.02 -5.24
N LEU A 233 -2.00 18.37 -4.08
CA LEU A 233 -2.93 17.54 -3.36
C LEU A 233 -4.24 17.40 -4.15
N ARG A 234 -4.62 16.16 -4.46
CA ARG A 234 -5.82 15.83 -5.23
C ARG A 234 -6.93 15.25 -4.35
N LYS A 235 -6.54 14.48 -3.34
CA LYS A 235 -7.49 13.90 -2.38
C LYS A 235 -6.80 13.66 -1.05
N VAL A 236 -7.54 13.86 0.03
CA VAL A 236 -7.18 13.41 1.38
C VAL A 236 -8.30 12.52 1.87
N MET A 237 -7.94 11.39 2.45
CA MET A 237 -8.89 10.54 3.18
C MET A 237 -8.31 10.20 4.54
N VAL A 238 -9.18 9.90 5.49
CA VAL A 238 -8.82 9.69 6.89
C VAL A 238 -9.17 8.26 7.28
N ARG A 239 -8.23 7.56 7.90
CA ARG A 239 -8.51 6.29 8.57
C ARG A 239 -8.99 6.61 9.99
N GLU A 240 -10.30 6.48 10.17
CA GLU A 240 -11.00 6.71 11.43
C GLU A 240 -12.21 5.77 11.47
N SER A 241 -12.31 5.02 12.57
CA SER A 241 -13.33 4.01 12.81
C SER A 241 -14.72 4.60 13.03
N ASP A 242 -14.81 5.80 13.63
CA ASP A 242 -16.06 6.52 13.80
C ASP A 242 -16.43 7.24 12.49
N PRO A 243 -17.51 6.83 11.79
CA PRO A 243 -17.87 7.41 10.49
C PRO A 243 -18.18 8.92 10.56
N ALA A 244 -18.71 9.40 11.69
CA ALA A 244 -19.04 10.81 11.87
C ALA A 244 -17.77 11.65 12.08
N LYS A 245 -16.82 11.17 12.89
CA LYS A 245 -15.50 11.79 13.03
C LYS A 245 -14.75 11.80 11.70
N ARG A 246 -14.71 10.66 11.01
CA ARG A 246 -14.06 10.54 9.69
C ARG A 246 -14.60 11.59 8.72
N ALA A 247 -15.93 11.67 8.58
CA ALA A 247 -16.57 12.64 7.69
C ALA A 247 -16.27 14.09 8.10
N ALA A 248 -16.19 14.38 9.41
CA ALA A 248 -15.83 15.70 9.90
C ALA A 248 -14.38 16.08 9.54
N TYR A 249 -13.41 15.18 9.75
CA TYR A 249 -12.02 15.41 9.40
C TYR A 249 -11.81 15.53 7.89
N GLU A 250 -12.43 14.66 7.09
CA GLU A 250 -12.34 14.73 5.63
C GLU A 250 -12.96 16.02 5.07
N LYS A 251 -14.06 16.50 5.66
CA LYS A 251 -14.65 17.80 5.29
C LYS A 251 -13.69 18.96 5.52
N ILE A 252 -12.90 18.92 6.60
CA ILE A 252 -11.90 19.95 6.90
C ILE A 252 -10.71 19.83 5.95
N LEU A 253 -10.14 18.62 5.82
CA LEU A 253 -8.92 18.39 5.04
C LEU A 253 -9.13 18.56 3.54
N SER A 254 -10.33 18.26 3.03
CA SER A 254 -10.67 18.49 1.62
C SER A 254 -10.63 19.97 1.22
N ALA A 255 -10.77 20.91 2.17
CA ALA A 255 -10.63 22.33 1.90
C ALA A 255 -9.21 22.74 1.45
N PHE A 256 -8.21 21.88 1.65
CA PHE A 256 -6.83 22.09 1.22
C PHE A 256 -6.52 21.47 -0.16
N VAL A 257 -7.44 20.71 -0.74
CA VAL A 257 -7.26 20.09 -2.07
C VAL A 257 -7.01 21.18 -3.13
N GLY A 258 -6.06 20.91 -4.03
CA GLY A 258 -5.60 21.84 -5.05
C GLY A 258 -4.37 22.65 -4.66
N GLN A 259 -4.01 22.69 -3.36
CA GLN A 259 -2.75 23.26 -2.89
C GLN A 259 -1.56 22.30 -3.11
N GLY A 260 -0.36 22.74 -2.76
CA GLY A 260 0.89 22.00 -2.97
C GLY A 260 1.49 22.23 -4.35
N GLY A 261 2.30 21.29 -4.81
CA GLY A 261 3.05 21.37 -6.06
C GLY A 261 4.32 20.53 -6.00
N LYS A 262 5.21 20.71 -6.97
CA LYS A 262 6.49 19.99 -6.99
C LYS A 262 7.35 20.39 -5.77
N GLY A 263 7.81 19.37 -5.04
CA GLY A 263 8.57 19.51 -3.81
C GLY A 263 7.74 20.04 -2.63
N ALA A 264 8.38 20.15 -1.47
CA ALA A 264 7.75 20.62 -0.25
C ALA A 264 7.22 22.06 -0.37
N GLN A 265 5.96 22.29 0.03
CA GLN A 265 5.24 23.57 -0.01
C GLN A 265 4.47 23.81 1.30
N VAL A 266 4.33 25.08 1.67
CA VAL A 266 3.47 25.49 2.80
C VAL A 266 2.02 25.48 2.34
N TYR A 267 1.15 24.85 3.12
CA TYR A 267 -0.30 24.89 2.93
C TYR A 267 -0.86 26.10 3.67
N THR A 268 -1.81 26.79 3.05
CA THR A 268 -2.44 28.00 3.59
C THR A 268 -3.85 27.68 4.04
N ALA A 269 -4.24 28.23 5.19
CA ALA A 269 -5.58 28.07 5.73
C ALA A 269 -6.65 28.62 4.77
N PRO A 270 -7.63 27.79 4.36
CA PRO A 270 -8.79 28.27 3.62
C PRO A 270 -9.57 29.31 4.45
N LYS A 271 -10.05 30.37 3.79
CA LYS A 271 -10.78 31.45 4.45
C LYS A 271 -12.01 30.91 5.18
N GLY A 272 -12.17 31.28 6.46
CA GLY A 272 -13.33 30.90 7.27
C GLY A 272 -13.29 29.46 7.81
N LEU A 273 -12.22 28.71 7.56
CA LEU A 273 -12.05 27.39 8.15
C LEU A 273 -11.71 27.53 9.65
N LYS A 274 -12.54 26.92 10.50
CA LYS A 274 -12.29 26.89 11.94
C LYS A 274 -10.94 26.19 12.23
N ASP A 275 -10.11 26.82 13.04
CA ASP A 275 -8.76 26.35 13.37
C ASP A 275 -7.88 26.13 12.12
N GLY A 276 -8.18 26.85 11.03
CA GLY A 276 -7.58 26.63 9.71
C GLY A 276 -6.05 26.72 9.71
N ASP A 277 -5.45 27.63 10.47
CA ASP A 277 -3.98 27.76 10.56
C ASP A 277 -3.33 26.55 11.25
N LEU A 278 -4.01 25.95 12.23
CA LEU A 278 -3.52 24.76 12.92
C LEU A 278 -3.59 23.54 12.00
N TRP A 279 -4.70 23.39 11.26
CA TRP A 279 -4.84 22.37 10.23
C TRP A 279 -3.84 22.54 9.10
N ALA A 280 -3.62 23.78 8.64
CA ALA A 280 -2.65 24.11 7.62
C ALA A 280 -1.23 23.73 8.05
N LYS A 281 -0.87 23.99 9.31
CA LYS A 281 0.42 23.59 9.89
C LYS A 281 0.57 22.06 9.94
N ALA A 282 -0.45 21.35 10.42
CA ALA A 282 -0.43 19.89 10.49
C ALA A 282 -0.28 19.26 9.09
N LEU A 283 -1.05 19.76 8.12
CA LEU A 283 -0.99 19.27 6.74
C LEU A 283 0.30 19.67 6.02
N THR A 284 0.84 20.87 6.25
CA THR A 284 2.14 21.30 5.72
C THR A 284 3.25 20.35 6.10
N ARG A 285 3.24 19.88 7.36
CA ARG A 285 4.20 18.89 7.84
C ARG A 285 4.09 17.58 7.07
N ALA A 286 2.91 16.97 7.07
CA ALA A 286 2.68 15.67 6.44
C ALA A 286 2.91 15.72 4.93
N ALA A 287 2.33 16.70 4.24
CA ALA A 287 2.46 16.86 2.79
C ALA A 287 3.88 17.28 2.37
N GLY A 288 4.61 17.99 3.22
CA GLY A 288 6.03 18.31 2.99
C GLY A 288 6.89 17.06 2.93
N ILE A 289 6.78 16.20 3.95
CA ILE A 289 7.48 14.90 4.02
C ILE A 289 7.08 14.02 2.83
N ALA A 290 5.79 13.96 2.52
CA ALA A 290 5.27 13.23 1.36
C ALA A 290 5.90 13.71 0.03
N ALA A 291 5.97 15.03 -0.18
CA ALA A 291 6.55 15.61 -1.40
C ALA A 291 8.06 15.38 -1.50
N GLU A 292 8.77 15.32 -0.37
CA GLU A 292 10.18 14.94 -0.33
C GLU A 292 10.36 13.45 -0.68
N GLY A 293 9.53 12.57 -0.14
CA GLY A 293 9.48 11.17 -0.55
C GLY A 293 9.25 11.01 -2.06
N VAL A 294 8.30 11.75 -2.63
CA VAL A 294 8.07 11.76 -4.09
C VAL A 294 9.31 12.22 -4.85
N THR A 295 10.01 13.24 -4.36
CA THR A 295 11.26 13.72 -4.95
C THR A 295 12.33 12.62 -4.96
N MET A 296 12.44 11.85 -3.88
CA MET A 296 13.36 10.71 -3.80
C MET A 296 12.98 9.60 -4.78
N TYR A 297 11.68 9.28 -4.91
CA TYR A 297 11.18 8.35 -5.92
C TYR A 297 11.57 8.81 -7.34
N GLU A 298 11.32 10.07 -7.68
CA GLU A 298 11.63 10.61 -9.02
C GLU A 298 13.14 10.61 -9.31
N LYS A 299 13.98 10.76 -8.27
CA LYS A 299 15.44 10.60 -8.38
C LYS A 299 15.80 9.15 -8.66
N ALA A 300 15.26 8.20 -7.90
CA ALA A 300 15.51 6.77 -8.08
C ALA A 300 15.07 6.27 -9.47
N GLU A 301 13.93 6.74 -9.96
CA GLU A 301 13.45 6.43 -11.31
C GLU A 301 14.37 6.99 -12.40
N ARG A 302 14.80 8.25 -12.27
CA ARG A 302 15.74 8.87 -13.22
C ARG A 302 17.07 8.11 -13.28
N SER A 303 17.60 7.69 -12.13
CA SER A 303 18.83 6.90 -12.09
C SER A 303 18.71 5.55 -12.79
N ARG A 304 17.53 4.92 -12.76
CA ARG A 304 17.27 3.65 -13.47
C ARG A 304 17.23 3.85 -14.99
N THR A 305 16.59 4.91 -15.44
CA THR A 305 16.35 5.19 -16.88
C THR A 305 17.47 6.00 -17.54
N ALA A 306 18.51 6.38 -16.80
CA ALA A 306 19.61 7.20 -17.29
C ALA A 306 20.44 6.52 -18.39
N PHE A 307 20.36 5.19 -18.51
CA PHE A 307 21.09 4.40 -19.51
C PHE A 307 20.22 3.94 -20.69
N ASP A 308 18.93 4.30 -20.71
CA ASP A 308 17.96 3.94 -21.76
C ASP A 308 17.79 5.03 -22.84
N ARG A 309 18.69 6.03 -22.89
CA ARG A 309 18.66 7.17 -23.82
C ARG A 309 19.81 7.15 -24.81
#